data_AF-A0A521RZ53-F1
#
_entry.id   AF-A0A521RZ53-F1
#
_cell.length_a   1.000
_cell.length_b   1.000
_cell.length_c   1.000
_cell.angle_alpha   90.00
_cell.angle_beta   90.00
_cell.angle_gamma   90.00
#
_symmetry.space_group_name_H-M   'P 1'
#
loop_
_entity.id
_entity.type
_entity.pdbx_description
1 polymer ?
#
loop_
_entity_poly.entity_id
_entity_poly.type
_entity_poly.pdbx_seq_one_letter_code
_entity_poly.pdbx_strand_id
1 'polypeptide(L)' 'MLQHPDDTSTPPIRDGQITVVTCEACGCRLQPDSAEPGAWRHFGALGGRDARSHRVPCVDLVHDALGRAAVLA' A
#
# COMPACT_ATOMS: atom_id res chain seq x y z
N MET A 1 11.36 5.90 -28.00
CA MET A 1 12.21 6.43 -26.90
C MET A 1 11.26 6.93 -25.83
N LEU A 2 10.85 6.07 -24.89
CA LEU A 2 11.49 5.85 -23.58
C LEU A 2 11.78 7.17 -22.85
N GLN A 3 10.88 7.54 -21.93
CA GLN A 3 11.14 7.96 -20.55
C GLN A 3 9.84 8.56 -19.96
N HIS A 4 9.10 7.80 -19.17
CA HIS A 4 8.37 8.41 -18.06
C HIS A 4 9.40 8.54 -16.95
N PRO A 5 9.87 9.76 -16.63
CA PRO A 5 10.81 9.95 -15.54
C PRO A 5 10.14 9.52 -14.23
N ASP A 6 10.90 8.83 -13.39
CA ASP A 6 10.59 8.40 -12.02
C ASP A 6 9.34 9.05 -11.41
N ASP A 7 8.29 8.23 -11.27
CA ASP A 7 7.11 8.48 -10.45
C ASP A 7 7.58 8.68 -9.01
N THR A 8 7.89 9.94 -8.71
CA THR A 8 8.44 10.38 -7.44
C THR A 8 7.35 10.25 -6.40
N SER A 9 7.22 9.07 -5.80
CA SER A 9 7.01 8.71 -4.38
C SER A 9 6.14 9.64 -3.51
N THR A 10 5.27 10.43 -4.11
CA THR A 10 4.42 11.40 -3.41
C THR A 10 3.01 10.83 -3.44
N PRO A 11 2.48 10.39 -2.30
CA PRO A 11 1.15 9.82 -2.26
C PRO A 11 0.14 10.90 -2.70
N PRO A 12 -0.91 10.54 -3.46
CA PRO A 12 -1.93 11.50 -3.84
C PRO A 12 -2.65 12.00 -2.58
N ILE A 13 -2.53 13.30 -2.33
CA ILE A 13 -3.16 13.99 -1.21
C ILE A 13 -4.47 14.64 -1.69
N ARG A 14 -5.57 14.44 -0.97
CA ARG A 14 -6.84 15.13 -1.18
C ARG A 14 -7.32 15.69 0.15
N ASP A 15 -7.64 16.98 0.17
CA ASP A 15 -8.05 17.70 1.39
C ASP A 15 -7.01 17.61 2.54
N GLY A 16 -5.72 17.48 2.20
CA GLY A 16 -4.64 17.31 3.16
C GLY A 16 -4.46 15.88 3.69
N GLN A 17 -5.25 14.92 3.22
CA GLN A 17 -5.12 13.50 3.58
C GLN A 17 -4.57 12.66 2.43
N ILE A 18 -3.69 11.71 2.76
CA ILE A 18 -3.24 10.70 1.82
C ILE A 18 -4.45 9.83 1.43
N THR A 19 -4.74 9.80 0.13
CA THR A 19 -5.89 9.07 -0.40
C THR A 19 -5.55 7.70 -0.95
N VAL A 20 -4.27 7.48 -1.26
CA VAL A 20 -3.79 6.23 -1.80
C VAL A 20 -2.40 5.97 -1.24
N VAL A 21 -2.22 4.79 -0.67
CA VAL A 21 -0.91 4.26 -0.31
C VAL A 21 -0.67 3.00 -1.12
N THR A 22 0.55 2.82 -1.59
CA THR A 22 0.98 1.64 -2.34
C THR A 22 2.03 0.91 -1.52
N CYS A 23 1.88 -0.40 -1.34
CA CYS A 23 2.86 -1.22 -0.64
C CYS A 23 4.20 -1.19 -1.40
N GLU A 24 5.29 -0.80 -0.74
CA GLU A 24 6.62 -0.75 -1.35
C GLU A 24 7.15 -2.15 -1.73
N ALA A 25 6.69 -3.20 -1.05
CA ALA A 25 7.16 -4.57 -1.29
C ALA A 25 6.50 -5.26 -2.50
N CYS A 26 5.21 -5.00 -2.76
CA CYS A 26 4.46 -5.70 -3.80
C CYS A 26 3.77 -4.79 -4.82
N GLY A 27 3.75 -3.47 -4.61
CA GLY A 27 3.07 -2.52 -5.49
C GLY A 27 1.54 -2.53 -5.39
N CYS A 28 0.95 -3.28 -4.44
CA CYS A 28 -0.50 -3.29 -4.25
C CYS A 28 -0.99 -2.01 -3.61
N ARG A 29 -2.16 -1.53 -4.03
CA ARG A 29 -2.86 -0.43 -3.34
C ARG A 29 -3.35 -0.93 -1.98
N LEU A 30 -3.02 -0.17 -0.95
CA LEU A 30 -3.48 -0.37 0.42
C LEU A 30 -4.74 0.46 0.68
N GLN A 31 -5.50 0.02 1.67
CA GLN A 31 -6.65 0.74 2.21
C GLN A 31 -6.38 1.15 3.65
N PRO A 32 -6.90 2.31 4.07
CA PRO A 32 -6.80 2.72 5.47
C PRO A 32 -7.58 1.72 6.32
N ASP A 33 -6.96 1.27 7.41
CA ASP A 33 -7.62 0.43 8.39
C ASP A 33 -8.68 1.27 9.12
N SER A 34 -9.90 0.74 9.21
CA SER A 34 -11.01 1.46 9.85
C SER A 34 -10.95 1.38 11.37
N ALA A 35 -10.20 0.44 11.95
CA ALA A 35 -10.03 0.30 13.39
C ALA A 35 -8.83 1.10 13.90
N GLU A 36 -7.73 1.13 13.13
CA GLU A 36 -6.48 1.77 13.54
C GLU A 36 -6.11 2.95 12.61
N PRO A 37 -6.33 4.21 13.04
CA PRO A 37 -6.03 5.37 12.20
C PRO A 37 -4.53 5.48 11.91
N GLY A 38 -4.18 5.57 10.63
CA GLY A 38 -2.78 5.61 10.17
C GLY A 38 -2.18 4.23 9.87
N ALA A 39 -2.90 3.14 10.17
CA ALA A 39 -2.58 1.82 9.67
C ALA A 39 -3.17 1.61 8.28
N TRP A 40 -2.40 0.96 7.41
CA TRP A 40 -2.78 0.65 6.04
C TRP A 40 -2.66 -0.85 5.81
N ARG A 41 -3.66 -1.45 5.16
CA ARG A 41 -3.68 -2.91 4.93
C ARG A 41 -4.07 -3.22 3.50
N HIS A 42 -3.73 -4.42 3.07
CA HIS A 42 -4.18 -4.92 1.78
C HIS A 42 -5.70 -5.10 1.79
N PHE A 43 -6.34 -4.78 0.66
CA PHE A 43 -7.78 -4.98 0.53
C PHE A 43 -8.13 -6.47 0.59
N GLY A 44 -8.82 -6.87 1.66
CA GLY A 44 -9.14 -8.26 1.96
C GLY A 44 -10.11 -8.93 0.97
N ALA A 45 -10.79 -8.19 0.10
CA ALA A 45 -11.72 -8.78 -0.87
C ALA A 45 -11.01 -9.70 -1.89
N LEU A 46 -9.71 -9.52 -2.13
CA LEU A 46 -8.89 -10.42 -2.94
C LEU A 46 -8.23 -11.54 -2.11
N GLY A 47 -8.57 -11.66 -0.83
CA GLY A 47 -7.97 -12.65 0.08
C GLY A 47 -6.47 -12.47 0.24
N GLY A 48 -5.98 -11.24 0.08
CA GLY A 48 -4.57 -10.95 0.18
C GLY A 48 -3.75 -11.33 -1.05
N ARG A 49 -4.34 -11.22 -2.24
CA ARG A 49 -3.64 -11.42 -3.51
C ARG A 49 -3.41 -10.10 -4.21
N ASP A 50 -2.29 -10.01 -4.91
CA ASP A 50 -1.97 -8.88 -5.78
C ASP A 50 -2.86 -8.88 -7.04
N ALA A 51 -2.70 -7.85 -7.88
CA ALA A 51 -3.40 -7.75 -9.17
C ALA A 51 -3.09 -8.92 -10.13
N ARG A 52 -2.08 -9.74 -9.83
CA ARG A 52 -1.69 -10.96 -10.57
C ARG A 52 -2.14 -12.24 -9.88
N SER A 53 -2.97 -12.17 -8.84
CA SER A 53 -3.41 -13.30 -8.01
C SER A 53 -2.31 -14.02 -7.20
N HIS A 54 -1.11 -13.45 -7.08
CA HIS A 54 -0.06 -13.99 -6.20
C HIS A 54 -0.29 -13.59 -4.75
N ARG A 55 -0.05 -14.53 -3.83
CA ARG A 55 -0.05 -14.26 -2.38
C ARG A 55 1.33 -13.76 -1.99
N VAL A 56 1.43 -12.49 -1.62
CA VAL A 56 2.68 -11.84 -1.22
C VAL A 56 2.88 -11.93 0.29
N PRO A 57 4.13 -12.02 0.80
CA PRO A 57 4.39 -12.22 2.23
C PRO A 57 3.95 -11.03 3.09
N CYS A 58 3.96 -9.82 2.54
CA CYS A 58 3.50 -8.62 3.23
C CYS A 58 1.98 -8.57 3.43
N VAL A 59 1.23 -9.59 2.99
CA VAL A 59 -0.21 -9.41 2.88
C VAL A 59 -0.96 -9.27 4.20
N ASP A 60 -0.48 -9.98 5.22
CA ASP A 60 -1.06 -9.95 6.56
C ASP A 60 -0.50 -8.79 7.41
N LEU A 61 0.60 -8.17 6.95
CA LEU A 61 1.31 -7.12 7.67
C LEU A 61 0.53 -5.80 7.62
N VAL A 62 0.56 -5.09 8.74
CA VAL A 62 0.13 -3.69 8.81
C VAL A 62 1.20 -2.83 8.17
N HIS A 63 0.77 -1.81 7.42
CA HIS A 63 1.65 -0.84 6.78
C HIS A 63 1.43 0.56 7.36
N ASP A 64 2.45 1.40 7.24
CA ASP A 64 2.34 2.83 7.51
C ASP A 64 1.79 3.60 6.30
N ALA A 65 1.62 4.90 6.46
CA ALA A 65 1.16 5.82 5.42
C ALA A 65 2.15 5.98 4.24
N LEU A 66 3.36 5.44 4.33
CA LEU A 66 4.33 5.37 3.24
C LEU A 66 4.26 4.03 2.49
N GLY A 67 3.47 3.06 2.97
CA GLY A 67 3.34 1.75 2.36
C GLY A 67 4.45 0.79 2.77
N ARG A 68 5.12 1.04 3.91
CA ARG A 68 6.09 0.13 4.50
C ARG A 68 5.39 -0.80 5.45
N ALA A 69 5.59 -2.09 5.26
CA ALA A 69 5.12 -3.08 6.22
C ALA A 69 5.88 -2.88 7.54
N ALA A 70 5.13 -2.76 8.64
CA ALA A 70 5.67 -2.91 9.98
C ALA A 70 6.09 -4.38 10.13
N VAL A 71 7.35 -4.67 9.83
CA VAL A 71 7.95 -5.95 10.17
C VAL A 71 8.17 -5.90 11.68
N LEU A 72 7.34 -6.62 12.42
CA LEU A 72 7.66 -6.95 13.80
C LEU A 72 8.99 -7.73 13.76
N ALA A 73 10.07 -7.08 14.19
CA ALA A 73 11.37 -7.70 14.42
C ALA A 73 11.29 -8.68 15.59
#